data_AF-A0A316W6U0-F1
#
_entry.id   AF-A0A316W6U0-F1
#
_cell.length_a   1.000
_cell.length_b   1.000
_cell.length_c   1.000
_cell.angle_alpha   90.00
_cell.angle_beta   90.00
_cell.angle_gamma   90.00
#
_symmetry.space_group_name_H-M   'P 1'
#
loop_
_entity.id
_entity.type
_entity.pdbx_description
1 polymer ?
#
loop_
_entity_poly.entity_id
_entity_poly.type
_entity_poly.pdbx_seq_one_letter_code
_entity_poly.pdbx_strand_id
1 'polypeptide(L)'
;MQHFAQEKRLVVTDHVALRHILVSRPYAYPKGVDTARVLTSLMGAGLLVSEGDVHKRQRRAIEAGMSPASIKRLGPVFIFYARRLRHKLLQHVDKELRTARTKRAGTASDQGVLIDMLRASSRATLDVLGHAAFGLRLECLEDTELIRPGFEKEPTWLDNEREKSASSNPLVRAYDQALQLASSNSQWRMLLDIAIMFFPTLVWIPIGTQSRTFGRAQKHLREQAEKVVEDAKADLDAASADADKLLRVDGGAGSSAATYRGERADLLASMMRANALSRQAARDASESHIPEAFLQARAADDSGATGEKRQGSHSPSPVSPRSPFSRWSSVPESPMSLQKATLADEEVVAQVSTFMLAGFETTSTQLTWTLLYLAENSACQEKMREELRAKRTELGLSPVAGSWLATEDIDTHTDAYGDLERELTVDELETLPYLDAVVREVLRLQPAVHTSSRVASEDDVIPVDPLASPNVPRSGVRVEKGLMLIIPLTAIGRDPELWGEDADKFRPERWIEARRSDGSWAMEGAKRWSRTGGVAFMMGPRACIGNRFAVSEMKALLSILTSTLHFEKGRRPVTPKRWLVTRPWDWTVDSEQAPLMVRRVQA
;
A
#
# COMPACT_ATOMS: atom_id res chain seq x y z
N MET A 1 -4.56 26.95 -17.68
CA MET A 1 -5.62 26.02 -18.15
C MET A 1 -5.12 25.37 -19.43
N GLN A 2 -5.10 24.05 -19.50
CA GLN A 2 -4.87 23.34 -20.76
C GLN A 2 -6.23 22.86 -21.29
N HIS A 3 -6.45 23.00 -22.61
CA HIS A 3 -7.63 22.49 -23.29
C HIS A 3 -7.28 21.14 -23.90
N PHE A 4 -7.89 20.06 -23.42
CA PHE A 4 -7.88 18.77 -24.09
C PHE A 4 -9.32 18.44 -24.46
N ALA A 5 -9.59 18.16 -25.74
CA ALA A 5 -10.95 17.87 -26.22
C ALA A 5 -12.01 18.96 -25.89
N GLN A 6 -11.61 20.24 -25.87
CA GLN A 6 -12.45 21.40 -25.45
C GLN A 6 -12.86 21.43 -23.97
N GLU A 7 -12.50 20.44 -23.16
CA GLU A 7 -12.73 20.46 -21.72
C GLU A 7 -11.61 21.22 -20.97
N LYS A 8 -12.01 22.09 -20.04
CA LYS A 8 -11.07 22.81 -19.17
C LYS A 8 -10.49 21.82 -18.15
N ARG A 9 -9.15 21.75 -18.06
CA ARG A 9 -8.45 21.00 -17.00
C ARG A 9 -7.51 21.90 -16.22
N LEU A 10 -7.45 21.70 -14.91
CA LEU A 10 -6.55 22.41 -14.00
C LEU A 10 -5.44 21.48 -13.53
N VAL A 11 -4.20 21.75 -13.95
CA VAL A 11 -3.02 21.04 -13.44
C VAL A 11 -2.58 21.76 -12.15
N VAL A 12 -2.43 21.02 -11.07
CA VAL A 12 -2.13 21.55 -9.73
C VAL A 12 -0.78 21.04 -9.25
N THR A 13 0.18 21.94 -9.16
CA THR A 13 1.53 21.71 -8.60
C THR A 13 1.81 22.59 -7.38
N ASP A 14 1.08 23.70 -7.23
CA ASP A 14 1.18 24.62 -6.10
C ASP A 14 0.84 23.92 -4.76
N HIS A 15 1.74 24.04 -3.78
CA HIS A 15 1.61 23.34 -2.52
C HIS A 15 0.47 23.85 -1.62
N VAL A 16 0.11 25.13 -1.70
CA VAL A 16 -1.03 25.71 -0.97
C VAL A 16 -2.32 25.16 -1.57
N ALA A 17 -2.40 25.12 -2.90
CA ALA A 17 -3.52 24.51 -3.61
C ALA A 17 -3.66 23.02 -3.29
N LEU A 18 -2.56 22.26 -3.31
CA LEU A 18 -2.56 20.83 -2.96
C LEU A 18 -3.02 20.60 -1.53
N ARG A 19 -2.57 21.42 -0.56
CA ARG A 19 -3.04 21.34 0.82
C ARG A 19 -4.54 21.64 0.93
N HIS A 20 -5.03 22.65 0.21
CA HIS A 20 -6.46 22.96 0.16
C HIS A 20 -7.28 21.77 -0.36
N ILE A 21 -6.88 21.19 -1.48
CA ILE A 21 -7.59 20.09 -2.15
C ILE A 21 -7.50 18.78 -1.34
N LEU A 22 -6.32 18.43 -0.83
CA LEU A 22 -6.06 17.11 -0.25
C LEU A 22 -6.20 17.04 1.27
N VAL A 23 -6.12 18.17 1.96
CA VAL A 23 -6.12 18.24 3.43
C VAL A 23 -7.29 19.03 3.97
N SER A 24 -7.48 20.27 3.50
CA SER A 24 -8.51 21.17 4.03
C SER A 24 -9.92 20.81 3.55
N ARG A 25 -10.07 20.52 2.25
CA ARG A 25 -11.37 20.19 1.62
C ARG A 25 -11.36 18.86 0.84
N PRO A 26 -10.84 17.75 1.38
CA PRO A 26 -10.64 16.48 0.65
C PRO A 26 -11.91 15.78 0.15
N TYR A 27 -13.09 16.21 0.60
CA TYR A 27 -14.37 15.66 0.17
C TYR A 27 -15.14 16.56 -0.79
N ALA A 28 -14.71 17.83 -0.96
CA ALA A 28 -15.21 18.71 -2.03
C ALA A 28 -14.56 18.39 -3.40
N TYR A 29 -13.56 17.52 -3.37
CA TYR A 29 -12.80 17.09 -4.54
C TYR A 29 -12.78 15.55 -4.58
N PRO A 30 -13.88 14.86 -4.91
CA PRO A 30 -13.90 13.41 -5.11
C PRO A 30 -13.10 12.98 -6.35
N LYS A 31 -12.91 11.66 -6.53
CA LYS A 31 -12.43 11.12 -7.82
C LYS A 31 -13.49 11.32 -8.91
N GLY A 32 -13.04 11.46 -10.16
CA GLY A 32 -13.95 11.53 -11.30
C GLY A 32 -14.75 10.25 -11.49
N VAL A 33 -15.97 10.37 -12.03
CA VAL A 33 -16.91 9.24 -12.17
C VAL A 33 -16.31 8.09 -12.96
N ASP A 34 -15.58 8.37 -14.05
CA ASP A 34 -15.00 7.32 -14.88
C ASP A 34 -13.84 6.60 -14.19
N THR A 35 -12.98 7.36 -13.50
CA THR A 35 -11.92 6.78 -12.65
C THR A 35 -12.53 5.91 -11.55
N ALA A 36 -13.59 6.38 -10.89
CA ALA A 36 -14.27 5.62 -9.86
C ALA A 36 -14.91 4.34 -10.41
N ARG A 37 -15.54 4.38 -11.59
CA ARG A 37 -16.10 3.21 -12.28
C ARG A 37 -15.02 2.17 -12.57
N VAL A 38 -13.92 2.57 -13.21
CA VAL A 38 -12.82 1.65 -13.55
C VAL A 38 -12.23 0.99 -12.30
N LEU A 39 -11.97 1.78 -11.26
CA LEU A 39 -11.44 1.26 -9.99
C LEU A 39 -12.45 0.33 -9.29
N THR A 40 -13.75 0.66 -9.31
CA THR A 40 -14.80 -0.17 -8.71
C THR A 40 -14.93 -1.50 -9.44
N SER A 41 -14.83 -1.50 -10.77
CA SER A 41 -14.80 -2.72 -11.57
C SER A 41 -13.57 -3.59 -11.28
N LEU A 42 -12.42 -2.99 -10.93
CA LEU A 42 -11.21 -3.76 -10.62
C LEU A 42 -11.19 -4.28 -9.17
N MET A 43 -11.68 -3.50 -8.21
CA MET A 43 -11.38 -3.68 -6.78
C MET A 43 -12.61 -3.83 -5.89
N GLY A 44 -13.82 -3.64 -6.44
CA GLY A 44 -15.06 -3.57 -5.67
C GLY A 44 -15.22 -2.24 -4.92
N ALA A 45 -16.28 -2.14 -4.10
CA ALA A 45 -16.64 -0.95 -3.34
C ALA A 45 -15.82 -0.77 -2.05
N GLY A 46 -14.49 -0.90 -2.15
CA GLY A 46 -13.57 -0.76 -1.03
C GLY A 46 -13.10 0.67 -0.76
N LEU A 47 -12.12 0.82 0.13
CA LEU A 47 -11.67 2.13 0.64
C LEU A 47 -11.21 3.09 -0.46
N LEU A 48 -10.63 2.55 -1.55
CA LEU A 48 -10.09 3.37 -2.63
C LEU A 48 -11.17 4.13 -3.40
N VAL A 49 -12.36 3.56 -3.54
CA VAL A 49 -13.46 4.12 -4.34
C VAL A 49 -14.55 4.78 -3.49
N SER A 50 -14.56 4.52 -2.18
CA SER A 50 -15.54 5.12 -1.28
C SER A 50 -15.32 6.64 -1.14
N GLU A 51 -16.43 7.35 -0.91
CA GLU A 51 -16.50 8.81 -0.81
C GLU A 51 -17.26 9.23 0.46
N GLY A 52 -17.10 10.49 0.87
CA GLY A 52 -17.82 11.07 2.01
C GLY A 52 -17.67 10.29 3.32
N ASP A 53 -18.79 10.07 4.01
CA ASP A 53 -18.80 9.42 5.32
C ASP A 53 -18.55 7.91 5.24
N VAL A 54 -18.86 7.26 4.10
CA VAL A 54 -18.52 5.85 3.86
C VAL A 54 -17.00 5.69 3.87
N HIS A 55 -16.28 6.55 3.17
CA HIS A 55 -14.81 6.53 3.20
C HIS A 55 -14.27 6.78 4.61
N LYS A 56 -14.82 7.75 5.35
CA LYS A 56 -14.38 8.01 6.73
C LYS A 56 -14.56 6.79 7.63
N ARG A 57 -15.71 6.13 7.55
CA ARG A 57 -16.02 4.90 8.29
C ARG A 57 -15.06 3.77 7.92
N GLN A 58 -14.95 3.46 6.63
CA GLN A 58 -14.09 2.38 6.15
C GLN A 58 -12.63 2.64 6.54
N ARG A 59 -12.14 3.88 6.41
CA ARG A 59 -10.77 4.23 6.79
C ARG A 59 -10.51 3.97 8.28
N ARG A 60 -11.40 4.43 9.15
CA ARG A 60 -11.30 4.23 10.61
C ARG A 60 -11.31 2.75 10.98
N ALA A 61 -12.17 1.95 10.33
CA ALA A 61 -12.24 0.52 10.57
C ALA A 61 -10.93 -0.21 10.25
N ILE A 62 -10.20 0.28 9.25
CA ILE A 62 -8.96 -0.33 8.76
C ILE A 62 -7.72 0.18 9.52
N GLU A 63 -7.75 1.42 10.04
CA GLU A 63 -6.60 2.08 10.66
C GLU A 63 -5.96 1.28 11.80
N ALA A 64 -6.74 0.50 12.56
CA ALA A 64 -6.22 -0.38 13.62
C ALA A 64 -5.26 -1.47 13.07
N GLY A 65 -5.62 -2.08 11.94
CA GLY A 65 -4.78 -3.06 11.24
C GLY A 65 -3.51 -2.42 10.67
N MET A 66 -3.59 -1.17 10.24
CA MET A 66 -2.47 -0.41 9.65
C MET A 66 -1.68 0.43 10.66
N SER A 67 -1.84 0.16 11.95
CA SER A 67 -1.12 0.88 13.00
C SER A 67 0.39 0.60 12.95
N PRO A 68 1.23 1.53 13.44
CA PRO A 68 2.67 1.30 13.59
C PRO A 68 3.05 -0.02 14.25
N ALA A 69 2.36 -0.39 15.32
CA ALA A 69 2.62 -1.64 16.03
C ALA A 69 2.22 -2.87 15.21
N SER A 70 1.10 -2.79 14.48
CA SER A 70 0.65 -3.87 13.61
C SER A 70 1.62 -4.13 12.47
N ILE A 71 2.09 -3.08 11.78
CA ILE A 71 3.07 -3.23 10.69
C ILE A 71 4.40 -3.80 11.19
N LYS A 72 4.87 -3.40 12.37
CA LYS A 72 6.11 -3.95 12.95
C LYS A 72 6.03 -5.46 13.17
N ARG A 73 4.87 -5.98 13.62
CA ARG A 73 4.65 -7.43 13.79
C ARG A 73 4.73 -8.22 12.48
N LEU A 74 4.54 -7.56 11.33
CA LEU A 74 4.65 -8.18 10.00
C LEU A 74 6.09 -8.26 9.50
N GLY A 75 7.06 -7.65 10.20
CA GLY A 75 8.46 -7.64 9.80
C GLY A 75 9.07 -9.01 9.50
N PRO A 76 8.85 -10.05 10.33
CA PRO A 76 9.32 -11.41 10.03
C PRO A 76 8.78 -11.97 8.70
N VAL A 77 7.54 -11.63 8.33
CA VAL A 77 6.95 -12.06 7.05
C VAL A 77 7.67 -11.40 5.86
N PHE A 78 8.00 -10.10 5.98
CA PHE A 78 8.75 -9.40 4.93
C PHE A 78 10.14 -10.01 4.73
N ILE A 79 10.84 -10.27 5.84
CA ILE A 79 12.17 -10.89 5.83
C ILE A 79 12.11 -12.32 5.27
N PHE A 80 11.10 -13.11 5.64
CA PHE A 80 10.90 -14.47 5.15
C PHE A 80 10.81 -14.52 3.61
N TYR A 81 9.92 -13.72 3.01
CA TYR A 81 9.76 -13.74 1.55
C TYR A 81 10.91 -13.05 0.82
N ALA A 82 11.56 -12.06 1.42
CA ALA A 82 12.79 -11.50 0.88
C ALA A 82 13.92 -12.55 0.81
N ARG A 83 14.09 -13.37 1.84
CA ARG A 83 15.02 -14.51 1.83
C ARG A 83 14.65 -15.53 0.77
N ARG A 84 13.36 -15.89 0.65
CA ARG A 84 12.87 -16.85 -0.35
C ARG A 84 13.14 -16.36 -1.78
N LEU A 85 12.83 -15.10 -2.07
CA LEU A 85 13.14 -14.48 -3.36
C LEU A 85 14.64 -14.49 -3.64
N ARG A 86 15.47 -14.03 -2.70
CA ARG A 86 16.94 -14.10 -2.81
C ARG A 86 17.41 -15.51 -3.13
N HIS A 87 16.91 -16.51 -2.42
CA HIS A 87 17.30 -17.90 -2.60
C HIS A 87 16.98 -18.40 -4.01
N LYS A 88 15.76 -18.17 -4.51
CA LYS A 88 15.36 -18.54 -5.87
C LYS A 88 16.23 -17.85 -6.93
N LEU A 89 16.54 -16.57 -6.74
CA LEU A 89 17.42 -15.81 -7.64
C LEU A 89 18.85 -16.36 -7.63
N LEU A 90 19.43 -16.64 -6.46
CA LEU A 90 20.77 -17.22 -6.33
C LEU A 90 20.85 -18.63 -6.92
N GLN A 91 19.86 -19.49 -6.65
CA GLN A 91 19.78 -20.83 -7.22
C GLN A 91 19.77 -20.77 -8.75
N HIS A 92 19.01 -19.83 -9.32
CA HIS A 92 18.96 -19.65 -10.77
C HIS A 92 20.29 -19.13 -11.33
N VAL A 93 20.87 -18.11 -10.70
CA VAL A 93 22.19 -17.57 -11.08
C VAL A 93 23.25 -18.68 -11.07
N ASP A 94 23.32 -19.47 -10.00
CA ASP A 94 24.26 -20.57 -9.87
C ASP A 94 24.01 -21.67 -10.92
N LYS A 95 22.75 -22.01 -11.19
CA LYS A 95 22.39 -23.02 -12.20
C LYS A 95 22.80 -22.61 -13.61
N GLU A 96 22.54 -21.37 -13.99
CA GLU A 96 22.88 -20.85 -15.32
C GLU A 96 24.40 -20.70 -15.49
N LEU A 97 25.10 -20.18 -14.48
CA LEU A 97 26.56 -20.08 -14.51
C LEU A 97 27.25 -21.44 -14.60
N ARG A 98 26.73 -22.47 -13.89
CA ARG A 98 27.22 -23.86 -14.04
C ARG A 98 26.98 -24.39 -15.44
N THR A 99 25.80 -24.15 -16.01
CA THR A 99 25.43 -24.59 -17.37
C THR A 99 26.26 -23.88 -18.45
N ALA A 100 26.56 -22.60 -18.28
CA ALA A 100 27.41 -21.84 -19.18
C ALA A 100 28.86 -22.36 -19.17
N ARG A 101 29.38 -22.72 -17.99
CA ARG A 101 30.72 -23.31 -17.83
C ARG A 101 30.85 -24.67 -18.51
N THR A 102 29.82 -25.51 -18.47
CA THR A 102 29.84 -26.82 -19.14
C THR A 102 29.68 -26.73 -20.66
N LYS A 103 28.94 -25.74 -21.17
CA LYS A 103 28.71 -25.55 -22.61
C LYS A 103 29.81 -24.78 -23.35
N ARG A 104 30.49 -23.82 -22.69
CA ARG A 104 31.59 -23.02 -23.29
C ARG A 104 32.93 -23.37 -22.64
N ALA A 105 33.59 -24.41 -23.15
CA ALA A 105 34.99 -24.68 -22.81
C ALA A 105 35.88 -23.52 -23.33
N GLY A 106 36.17 -22.53 -22.48
CA GLY A 106 37.24 -21.56 -22.73
C GLY A 106 36.93 -20.08 -22.46
N THR A 107 35.66 -19.65 -22.40
CA THR A 107 35.30 -18.27 -22.05
C THR A 107 33.96 -18.22 -21.32
N ALA A 108 33.92 -18.72 -20.08
CA ALA A 108 32.82 -18.41 -19.19
C ALA A 108 32.98 -16.96 -18.76
N SER A 109 32.27 -16.04 -19.42
CA SER A 109 32.22 -14.67 -18.94
C SER A 109 31.55 -14.67 -17.58
N ASP A 110 32.19 -14.07 -16.57
CA ASP A 110 31.63 -13.74 -15.24
C ASP A 110 30.50 -12.68 -15.32
N GLN A 111 29.91 -12.54 -16.51
CA GLN A 111 28.76 -11.72 -16.82
C GLN A 111 27.56 -12.44 -16.21
N GLY A 112 26.84 -11.79 -15.30
CA GLY A 112 25.73 -12.38 -14.56
C GLY A 112 24.60 -12.95 -15.44
N VAL A 113 23.44 -13.19 -14.81
CA VAL A 113 22.26 -13.73 -15.49
C VAL A 113 21.23 -12.64 -15.68
N LEU A 114 20.69 -12.52 -16.90
CA LEU A 114 19.61 -11.59 -17.17
C LEU A 114 18.30 -12.13 -16.57
N ILE A 115 17.65 -11.35 -15.70
CA ILE A 115 16.43 -11.74 -14.99
C ILE A 115 15.41 -10.60 -15.09
N ASP A 116 14.15 -10.93 -15.38
CA ASP A 116 13.04 -9.98 -15.32
C ASP A 116 12.64 -9.74 -13.87
N MET A 117 13.14 -8.63 -13.32
CA MET A 117 12.90 -8.28 -11.93
C MET A 117 11.48 -7.77 -11.67
N LEU A 118 10.71 -7.37 -12.69
CA LEU A 118 9.31 -6.99 -12.51
C LEU A 118 8.47 -8.19 -12.09
N ARG A 119 8.64 -9.30 -12.80
CA ARG A 119 7.97 -10.58 -12.49
C ARG A 119 8.38 -11.11 -11.12
N ALA A 120 9.69 -11.16 -10.87
CA ALA A 120 10.22 -11.68 -9.60
C ALA A 120 9.74 -10.84 -8.40
N SER A 121 9.80 -9.51 -8.52
CA SER A 121 9.29 -8.59 -7.49
C SER A 121 7.79 -8.76 -7.27
N SER A 122 7.00 -8.84 -8.35
CA SER A 122 5.54 -8.99 -8.26
C SER A 122 5.10 -10.25 -7.52
N ARG A 123 5.85 -11.34 -7.67
CA ARG A 123 5.52 -12.64 -7.06
C ARG A 123 5.88 -12.62 -5.57
N ALA A 124 7.03 -12.04 -5.24
CA ALA A 124 7.42 -11.83 -3.85
C ALA A 124 6.44 -10.92 -3.10
N THR A 125 6.07 -9.76 -3.67
CA THR A 125 5.15 -8.83 -3.00
C THR A 125 3.74 -9.38 -2.89
N LEU A 126 3.30 -10.19 -3.86
CA LEU A 126 2.00 -10.85 -3.77
C LEU A 126 1.99 -11.89 -2.64
N ASP A 127 3.05 -12.69 -2.50
CA ASP A 127 3.22 -13.62 -1.38
C ASP A 127 3.31 -12.92 -0.02
N VAL A 128 4.10 -11.82 0.06
CA VAL A 128 4.18 -10.97 1.26
C VAL A 128 2.79 -10.47 1.64
N LEU A 129 2.05 -9.92 0.70
CA LEU A 129 0.72 -9.38 0.95
C LEU A 129 -0.27 -10.49 1.32
N GLY A 130 -0.24 -11.63 0.63
CA GLY A 130 -1.03 -12.81 0.95
C GLY A 130 -0.89 -13.20 2.42
N HIS A 131 0.35 -13.35 2.86
CA HIS A 131 0.64 -13.81 4.21
C HIS A 131 0.46 -12.71 5.26
N ALA A 132 1.02 -11.52 5.03
CA ALA A 132 1.00 -10.44 5.99
C ALA A 132 -0.38 -9.80 6.12
N ALA A 133 -1.14 -9.71 5.01
CA ALA A 133 -2.47 -9.11 5.03
C ALA A 133 -3.58 -10.12 5.34
N PHE A 134 -3.46 -11.38 4.91
CA PHE A 134 -4.57 -12.34 4.97
C PHE A 134 -4.22 -13.67 5.64
N GLY A 135 -2.97 -13.88 6.07
CA GLY A 135 -2.50 -15.16 6.61
C GLY A 135 -2.48 -16.27 5.56
N LEU A 136 -2.40 -15.93 4.27
CA LEU A 136 -2.45 -16.88 3.16
C LEU A 136 -1.07 -17.10 2.55
N ARG A 137 -0.70 -18.37 2.37
CA ARG A 137 0.44 -18.73 1.53
C ARG A 137 -0.05 -18.88 0.10
N LEU A 138 0.22 -17.86 -0.73
CA LEU A 138 -0.20 -17.85 -2.13
C LEU A 138 0.76 -18.65 -3.03
N GLU A 139 1.97 -18.93 -2.56
CA GLU A 139 3.01 -19.72 -3.24
C GLU A 139 3.35 -19.17 -4.63
N CYS A 140 3.30 -17.85 -4.78
CA CYS A 140 3.59 -17.18 -6.05
C CYS A 140 5.08 -17.31 -6.42
N LEU A 141 5.97 -17.40 -5.45
CA LEU A 141 7.40 -17.67 -5.66
C LEU A 141 7.72 -19.11 -6.06
N GLU A 142 6.75 -20.03 -6.01
CA GLU A 142 6.90 -21.40 -6.52
C GLU A 142 6.44 -21.57 -7.97
N ASP A 143 6.00 -20.48 -8.60
CA ASP A 143 5.69 -20.48 -10.03
C ASP A 143 6.92 -20.97 -10.83
N THR A 144 6.71 -22.01 -11.64
CA THR A 144 7.74 -22.60 -12.50
C THR A 144 8.29 -21.57 -13.49
N GLU A 145 7.49 -20.56 -13.81
CA GLU A 145 7.81 -19.46 -14.71
C GLU A 145 8.33 -18.21 -13.97
N LEU A 146 8.69 -18.32 -12.67
CA LEU A 146 9.23 -17.19 -11.89
C LEU A 146 10.41 -16.53 -12.58
N ILE A 147 11.30 -17.33 -13.16
CA ILE A 147 12.46 -16.89 -13.94
C ILE A 147 12.43 -17.60 -15.29
N ARG A 148 12.01 -16.88 -16.34
CA ARG A 148 11.88 -17.46 -17.68
C ARG A 148 13.25 -17.77 -18.29
N PRO A 149 13.48 -19.00 -18.76
CA PRO A 149 14.66 -19.34 -19.55
C PRO A 149 14.45 -18.82 -20.98
N GLY A 150 14.84 -17.58 -21.28
CA GLY A 150 14.72 -17.09 -22.65
C GLY A 150 14.71 -15.58 -22.79
N PHE A 151 15.85 -14.94 -22.58
CA PHE A 151 16.09 -13.59 -23.12
C PHE A 151 16.83 -13.63 -24.47
N GLU A 152 17.10 -14.81 -25.02
CA GLU A 152 17.96 -14.97 -26.22
C GLU A 152 17.19 -14.92 -27.55
N LYS A 153 15.86 -15.08 -27.58
CA LYS A 153 15.07 -14.97 -28.81
C LYS A 153 14.25 -13.69 -28.83
N GLU A 154 14.25 -12.98 -29.95
CA GLU A 154 13.21 -11.99 -30.25
C GLU A 154 11.86 -12.73 -30.25
N PRO A 155 10.88 -12.28 -29.47
CA PRO A 155 9.56 -12.89 -29.48
C PRO A 155 8.95 -12.69 -30.86
N THR A 156 8.45 -13.77 -31.44
CA THR A 156 7.67 -13.67 -32.66
C THR A 156 6.25 -13.21 -32.31
N TRP A 157 5.54 -12.58 -33.25
CA TRP A 157 4.14 -12.18 -33.06
C TRP A 157 3.22 -13.36 -32.65
N LEU A 158 3.59 -14.60 -33.00
CA LEU A 158 2.93 -15.84 -32.58
C LEU A 158 3.17 -16.17 -31.09
N ASP A 159 4.33 -15.81 -30.56
CA ASP A 159 4.64 -15.94 -29.13
C ASP A 159 3.78 -14.97 -28.31
N ASN A 160 3.55 -13.75 -28.82
CA ASN A 160 2.71 -12.73 -28.18
C ASN A 160 1.22 -13.17 -28.03
N GLU A 161 0.69 -14.03 -28.90
CA GLU A 161 -0.66 -14.59 -28.72
C GLU A 161 -0.73 -15.71 -27.67
N ARG A 162 0.37 -16.45 -27.47
CA ARG A 162 0.55 -17.46 -26.41
C ARG A 162 0.96 -16.84 -25.06
N GLU A 163 1.44 -15.60 -25.05
CA GLU A 163 1.86 -14.82 -23.87
C GLU A 163 0.74 -14.47 -22.87
N LYS A 164 -0.49 -14.98 -23.08
CA LYS A 164 -1.61 -14.95 -22.12
C LYS A 164 -1.25 -15.75 -20.87
N SER A 165 -0.55 -15.10 -19.94
CA SER A 165 -0.22 -15.53 -18.58
C SER A 165 -0.01 -17.04 -18.40
N ALA A 166 1.19 -17.53 -18.76
CA ALA A 166 1.61 -18.92 -18.57
C ALA A 166 1.95 -19.31 -17.10
N SER A 167 1.56 -18.51 -16.10
CA SER A 167 1.78 -18.86 -14.68
C SER A 167 1.03 -20.13 -14.31
N SER A 168 1.67 -21.06 -13.59
CA SER A 168 0.97 -22.24 -13.07
C SER A 168 -0.06 -21.85 -12.00
N ASN A 169 0.23 -20.79 -11.23
CA ASN A 169 -0.62 -20.26 -10.17
C ASN A 169 -1.90 -19.57 -10.73
N PRO A 170 -3.12 -20.04 -10.38
CA PRO A 170 -4.39 -19.49 -10.86
C PRO A 170 -4.65 -18.02 -10.46
N LEU A 171 -4.23 -17.62 -9.26
CA LEU A 171 -4.43 -16.26 -8.76
C LEU A 171 -3.58 -15.26 -9.55
N VAL A 172 -2.30 -15.60 -9.75
CA VAL A 172 -1.38 -14.83 -10.59
C VAL A 172 -1.93 -14.69 -12.01
N ARG A 173 -2.49 -15.77 -12.58
CA ARG A 173 -3.11 -15.74 -13.90
C ARG A 173 -4.29 -14.77 -13.98
N ALA A 174 -5.18 -14.81 -12.99
CA ALA A 174 -6.33 -13.91 -12.96
C ALA A 174 -5.89 -12.44 -12.83
N TYR A 175 -4.86 -12.16 -12.02
CA TYR A 175 -4.31 -10.81 -11.90
C TYR A 175 -3.65 -10.32 -13.17
N ASP A 176 -2.73 -11.11 -13.74
CA ASP A 176 -2.03 -10.75 -14.97
C ASP A 176 -3.05 -10.52 -16.09
N GLN A 177 -4.08 -11.37 -16.21
CA GLN A 177 -5.13 -11.22 -17.22
C GLN A 177 -5.99 -9.98 -16.99
N ALA A 178 -6.40 -9.70 -15.74
CA ALA A 178 -7.18 -8.50 -15.41
C ALA A 178 -6.38 -7.22 -15.68
N LEU A 179 -5.10 -7.19 -15.30
CA LEU A 179 -4.22 -6.05 -15.47
C LEU A 179 -3.83 -5.84 -16.93
N GLN A 180 -3.52 -6.91 -17.69
CA GLN A 180 -3.26 -6.81 -19.13
C GLN A 180 -4.50 -6.33 -19.89
N LEU A 181 -5.69 -6.85 -19.59
CA LEU A 181 -6.93 -6.36 -20.21
C LEU A 181 -7.24 -4.92 -19.82
N ALA A 182 -6.74 -4.45 -18.68
CA ALA A 182 -6.88 -3.06 -18.26
C ALA A 182 -5.77 -2.15 -18.84
N SER A 183 -4.55 -2.67 -19.07
CA SER A 183 -3.36 -1.95 -19.56
C SER A 183 -3.08 -2.12 -21.07
N SER A 184 -3.91 -2.88 -21.79
CA SER A 184 -3.71 -3.18 -23.22
C SER A 184 -3.69 -1.90 -24.06
N ASN A 185 -2.52 -1.57 -24.61
CA ASN A 185 -2.28 -0.43 -25.51
C ASN A 185 -2.61 -0.80 -26.96
N SER A 186 -3.81 -1.30 -27.22
CA SER A 186 -4.26 -1.34 -28.62
C SER A 186 -4.50 0.09 -29.08
N GLN A 187 -3.91 0.52 -30.20
CA GLN A 187 -4.22 1.83 -30.82
C GLN A 187 -5.73 2.00 -31.01
N TRP A 188 -6.42 0.90 -31.31
CA TRP A 188 -7.89 0.85 -31.39
C TRP A 188 -8.58 1.12 -30.06
N ARG A 189 -7.97 0.75 -28.94
CA ARG A 189 -8.51 1.02 -27.61
C ARG A 189 -8.28 2.46 -27.18
N MET A 190 -7.13 3.06 -27.50
CA MET A 190 -6.93 4.49 -27.31
C MET A 190 -7.94 5.29 -28.15
N LEU A 191 -8.14 4.90 -29.41
CA LEU A 191 -9.17 5.49 -30.27
C LEU A 191 -10.59 5.26 -29.72
N LEU A 192 -10.88 4.09 -29.15
CA LEU A 192 -12.16 3.78 -28.53
C LEU A 192 -12.37 4.55 -27.22
N ASP A 193 -11.35 4.69 -26.37
CA ASP A 193 -11.42 5.47 -25.12
C ASP A 193 -11.61 6.96 -25.44
N ILE A 194 -10.93 7.46 -26.48
CA ILE A 194 -11.18 8.80 -27.05
C ILE A 194 -12.60 8.88 -27.61
N ALA A 195 -13.07 7.87 -28.35
CA ALA A 195 -14.43 7.85 -28.89
C ALA A 195 -15.49 7.77 -27.79
N ILE A 196 -15.28 7.00 -26.72
CA ILE A 196 -16.13 6.92 -25.52
C ILE A 196 -16.18 8.26 -24.80
N MET A 197 -15.06 9.00 -24.76
CA MET A 197 -15.00 10.35 -24.22
C MET A 197 -15.89 11.32 -24.98
N PHE A 198 -15.99 11.20 -26.32
CA PHE A 198 -16.85 12.05 -27.16
C PHE A 198 -18.27 11.51 -27.34
N PHE A 199 -18.48 10.20 -27.17
CA PHE A 199 -19.75 9.51 -27.34
C PHE A 199 -19.96 8.57 -26.14
N PRO A 200 -20.52 9.08 -25.02
CA PRO A 200 -20.73 8.29 -23.80
C PRO A 200 -21.63 7.05 -24.00
N THR A 201 -22.42 7.02 -25.09
CA THR A 201 -23.21 5.86 -25.51
C THR A 201 -22.37 4.70 -26.03
N LEU A 202 -21.09 4.90 -26.36
CA LEU A 202 -20.17 3.82 -26.74
C LEU A 202 -19.67 3.02 -25.52
N VAL A 203 -19.90 3.50 -24.28
CA VAL A 203 -19.63 2.74 -23.04
C VAL A 203 -20.34 1.38 -23.00
N TRP A 204 -21.46 1.25 -23.73
CA TRP A 204 -22.24 0.01 -23.81
C TRP A 204 -21.60 -1.08 -24.69
N ILE A 205 -20.52 -0.75 -25.42
CA ILE A 205 -19.79 -1.73 -26.23
C ILE A 205 -18.82 -2.52 -25.32
N PRO A 206 -18.95 -3.85 -25.19
CA PRO A 206 -18.26 -4.65 -24.18
C PRO A 206 -16.79 -4.93 -24.55
N ILE A 207 -15.95 -3.90 -24.57
CA ILE A 207 -14.52 -3.98 -24.86
C ILE A 207 -13.74 -3.73 -23.57
N GLY A 208 -12.68 -4.51 -23.35
CA GLY A 208 -11.76 -4.26 -22.23
C GLY A 208 -12.32 -4.60 -20.86
N THR A 209 -12.45 -3.61 -19.97
CA THR A 209 -13.01 -3.80 -18.61
C THR A 209 -14.49 -4.18 -18.62
N GLN A 210 -15.18 -4.00 -19.75
CA GLN A 210 -16.56 -4.47 -19.98
C GLN A 210 -16.61 -5.81 -20.74
N SER A 211 -15.45 -6.43 -21.03
CA SER A 211 -15.40 -7.70 -21.77
C SER A 211 -15.79 -8.90 -20.90
N ARG A 212 -16.34 -9.95 -21.55
CA ARG A 212 -16.65 -11.22 -20.86
C ARG A 212 -15.41 -11.88 -20.25
N THR A 213 -14.24 -11.70 -20.86
CA THR A 213 -12.95 -12.20 -20.34
C THR A 213 -12.54 -11.49 -19.06
N PHE A 214 -12.71 -10.16 -19.01
CA PHE A 214 -12.43 -9.38 -17.80
C PHE A 214 -13.39 -9.75 -16.67
N GLY A 215 -14.68 -9.90 -16.97
CA GLY A 215 -15.69 -10.35 -15.99
C GLY A 215 -15.38 -11.73 -15.40
N ARG A 216 -14.84 -12.67 -16.19
CA ARG A 216 -14.38 -13.99 -15.67
C ARG A 216 -13.19 -13.86 -14.73
N ALA A 217 -12.18 -13.06 -15.09
CA ALA A 217 -11.01 -12.83 -14.25
C ALA A 217 -11.41 -12.16 -12.92
N GLN A 218 -12.26 -11.13 -12.97
CA GLN A 218 -12.79 -10.45 -11.79
C GLN A 218 -13.61 -11.41 -10.91
N LYS A 219 -14.42 -12.28 -11.51
CA LYS A 219 -15.18 -13.29 -10.77
C LYS A 219 -14.24 -14.22 -9.98
N HIS A 220 -13.16 -14.70 -10.60
CA HIS A 220 -12.21 -15.56 -9.93
C HIS A 220 -11.49 -14.85 -8.76
N LEU A 221 -11.06 -13.59 -8.96
CA LEU A 221 -10.46 -12.78 -7.89
C LEU A 221 -11.43 -12.58 -6.71
N ARG A 222 -12.71 -12.35 -7.01
CA ARG A 222 -13.76 -12.20 -6.01
C ARG A 222 -14.02 -13.50 -5.25
N GLU A 223 -14.15 -14.63 -5.94
CA GLU A 223 -14.32 -15.95 -5.33
C GLU A 223 -13.16 -16.27 -4.36
N GLN A 224 -11.92 -15.93 -4.74
CA GLN A 224 -10.77 -16.07 -3.83
C GLN A 224 -10.91 -15.15 -2.61
N ALA A 225 -11.25 -13.86 -2.82
CA ALA A 225 -11.46 -12.91 -1.73
C ALA A 225 -12.57 -13.33 -0.76
N GLU A 226 -13.67 -13.90 -1.26
CA GLU A 226 -14.76 -14.45 -0.44
C GLU A 226 -14.26 -15.61 0.42
N LYS A 227 -13.53 -16.56 -0.18
CA LYS A 227 -12.92 -17.67 0.56
C LYS A 227 -11.96 -17.20 1.66
N VAL A 228 -11.12 -16.19 1.38
CA VAL A 228 -10.23 -15.59 2.39
C VAL A 228 -11.01 -15.11 3.62
N VAL A 229 -12.14 -14.44 3.39
CA VAL A 229 -12.96 -13.88 4.46
C VAL A 229 -13.68 -14.98 5.23
N GLU A 230 -14.18 -16.02 4.55
CA GLU A 230 -14.81 -17.17 5.19
C GLU A 230 -13.83 -17.92 6.10
N ASP A 231 -12.62 -18.23 5.61
CA ASP A 231 -11.58 -18.90 6.39
C ASP A 231 -11.18 -18.04 7.62
N ALA A 232 -11.03 -16.72 7.45
CA ALA A 232 -10.70 -15.82 8.55
C ALA A 232 -11.81 -15.71 9.61
N LYS A 233 -13.09 -15.81 9.20
CA LYS A 233 -14.22 -15.84 10.15
C LYS A 233 -14.22 -17.13 10.95
N ALA A 234 -14.05 -18.28 10.28
CA ALA A 234 -14.02 -19.58 10.94
C ALA A 234 -12.90 -19.66 12.01
N ASP A 235 -11.73 -19.09 11.72
CA ASP A 235 -10.62 -19.03 12.67
C ASP A 235 -10.93 -18.16 13.90
N LEU A 236 -11.62 -17.02 13.70
CA LEU A 236 -12.04 -16.15 14.81
C LEU A 236 -13.12 -16.80 15.68
N ASP A 237 -14.07 -17.48 15.04
CA ASP A 237 -15.13 -18.21 15.75
C ASP A 237 -14.52 -19.34 16.59
N ALA A 238 -13.56 -20.09 16.04
CA ALA A 238 -12.82 -21.11 16.76
C ALA A 238 -12.03 -20.54 17.96
N ALA A 239 -11.31 -19.43 17.76
CA ALA A 239 -10.57 -18.75 18.84
C ALA A 239 -11.50 -18.21 19.94
N SER A 240 -12.67 -17.69 19.58
CA SER A 240 -13.67 -17.21 20.53
C SER A 240 -14.29 -18.34 21.34
N ALA A 241 -14.60 -19.48 20.70
CA ALA A 241 -15.16 -20.65 21.35
C ALA A 241 -14.19 -21.28 22.37
N ASP A 242 -12.89 -21.22 22.11
CA ASP A 242 -11.87 -21.71 23.04
C ASP A 242 -11.60 -20.73 24.20
N ALA A 243 -11.71 -19.42 23.98
CA ALA A 243 -11.68 -18.42 25.05
C ALA A 243 -12.89 -18.56 26.00
N ASP A 244 -14.08 -18.82 25.45
CA ASP A 244 -15.32 -19.02 26.22
C ASP A 244 -15.31 -20.35 27.00
N LYS A 245 -14.60 -21.37 26.51
CA LYS A 245 -14.33 -22.62 27.26
C LYS A 245 -13.38 -22.39 28.43
N LEU A 246 -12.33 -21.58 28.27
CA LEU A 246 -11.38 -21.26 29.34
C LEU A 246 -12.01 -20.39 30.44
N LEU A 247 -12.87 -19.43 30.07
CA LEU A 247 -13.64 -18.61 31.02
C LEU A 247 -14.68 -19.40 31.83
N ARG A 248 -15.09 -20.59 31.36
CA ARG A 248 -16.00 -21.49 32.07
C ARG A 248 -15.29 -22.43 33.04
N VAL A 249 -13.96 -22.51 33.02
CA VAL A 249 -13.19 -23.49 33.82
C VAL A 249 -12.56 -22.87 35.07
N ASP A 250 -12.23 -21.58 35.11
CA ASP A 250 -11.56 -20.99 36.29
C ASP A 250 -12.20 -19.69 36.81
N GLY A 251 -12.97 -19.84 37.90
CA GLY A 251 -13.17 -18.78 38.89
C GLY A 251 -11.98 -18.77 39.86
N GLY A 252 -10.87 -18.14 39.49
CA GLY A 252 -9.67 -18.08 40.32
C GLY A 252 -8.71 -16.98 39.91
N ALA A 253 -8.40 -16.08 40.84
CA ALA A 253 -7.52 -14.94 40.65
C ALA A 253 -6.04 -15.33 40.44
N GLY A 254 -5.34 -14.61 39.55
CA GLY A 254 -3.92 -14.29 39.74
C GLY A 254 -2.94 -14.62 38.59
N SER A 255 -2.23 -13.56 38.18
CA SER A 255 -0.88 -13.52 37.56
C SER A 255 -0.75 -13.55 36.02
N SER A 256 -0.41 -12.38 35.47
CA SER A 256 0.89 -12.12 34.82
C SER A 256 1.61 -13.31 34.14
N ALA A 257 1.02 -13.90 33.09
CA ALA A 257 1.73 -14.80 32.18
C ALA A 257 0.98 -14.99 30.83
N ALA A 258 0.50 -13.91 30.21
CA ALA A 258 -0.13 -13.98 28.89
C ALA A 258 0.90 -13.76 27.76
N THR A 259 1.90 -14.64 27.69
CA THR A 259 2.78 -14.73 26.52
C THR A 259 2.11 -15.63 25.49
N TYR A 260 1.67 -15.02 24.38
CA TYR A 260 1.60 -15.60 23.03
C TYR A 260 1.19 -17.08 22.92
N ARG A 261 -0.10 -17.35 22.69
CA ARG A 261 -0.55 -18.62 22.08
C ARG A 261 -1.68 -18.36 21.09
N GLY A 262 -1.41 -18.60 19.80
CA GLY A 262 -2.42 -18.99 18.81
C GLY A 262 -3.12 -17.91 17.98
N GLU A 263 -2.87 -16.61 18.17
CA GLU A 263 -3.59 -15.58 17.38
C GLU A 263 -2.93 -15.30 16.02
N ARG A 264 -3.71 -15.41 14.93
CA ARG A 264 -3.33 -14.87 13.61
C ARG A 264 -2.97 -13.38 13.73
N ALA A 265 -1.72 -13.05 13.41
CA ALA A 265 -1.16 -11.70 13.48
C ALA A 265 -1.33 -10.89 12.19
N ASP A 266 -2.05 -11.40 11.19
CA ASP A 266 -2.27 -10.72 9.92
C ASP A 266 -3.22 -9.52 10.02
N LEU A 267 -3.19 -8.69 8.97
CA LEU A 267 -3.96 -7.45 8.87
C LEU A 267 -5.48 -7.70 8.93
N LEU A 268 -5.96 -8.72 8.22
CA LEU A 268 -7.38 -9.05 8.11
C LEU A 268 -7.92 -9.50 9.45
N ALA A 269 -7.23 -10.41 10.15
CA ALA A 269 -7.60 -10.83 11.50
C ALA A 269 -7.64 -9.64 12.46
N SER A 270 -6.66 -8.73 12.37
CA SER A 270 -6.64 -7.50 13.18
C SER A 270 -7.81 -6.56 12.86
N MET A 271 -8.14 -6.39 11.58
CA MET A 271 -9.28 -5.59 11.13
C MET A 271 -10.62 -6.21 11.55
N MET A 272 -10.76 -7.53 11.43
CA MET A 272 -11.97 -8.24 11.79
C MET A 272 -12.22 -8.25 13.30
N ARG A 273 -11.17 -8.42 14.12
CA ARG A 273 -11.26 -8.24 15.58
C ARG A 273 -11.70 -6.83 15.94
N ALA A 274 -11.10 -5.80 15.34
CA ALA A 274 -11.50 -4.41 15.57
C ALA A 274 -12.95 -4.13 15.15
N ASN A 275 -13.39 -4.71 14.02
CA ASN A 275 -14.76 -4.61 13.54
C ASN A 275 -15.76 -5.31 14.48
N ALA A 276 -15.42 -6.51 14.97
CA ALA A 276 -16.24 -7.27 15.90
C ALA A 276 -16.40 -6.54 17.24
N LEU A 277 -15.31 -6.02 17.81
CA LEU A 277 -15.34 -5.19 19.03
C LEU A 277 -16.18 -3.92 18.84
N SER A 278 -16.08 -3.27 17.67
CA SER A 278 -16.89 -2.09 17.35
C SER A 278 -18.38 -2.44 17.25
N ARG A 279 -18.73 -3.59 16.66
CA ARG A 279 -20.11 -4.09 16.59
C ARG A 279 -20.65 -4.44 17.99
N GLN A 280 -19.85 -5.07 18.84
CA GLN A 280 -20.22 -5.41 20.21
C GLN A 280 -20.46 -4.13 21.03
N ALA A 281 -19.51 -3.18 21.02
CA ALA A 281 -19.66 -1.91 21.72
C ALA A 281 -20.90 -1.12 21.23
N ALA A 282 -21.24 -1.18 19.95
CA ALA A 282 -22.45 -0.57 19.41
C ALA A 282 -23.74 -1.26 19.90
N ARG A 283 -23.72 -2.59 20.10
CA ARG A 283 -24.83 -3.35 20.69
C ARG A 283 -24.98 -3.01 22.17
N ASP A 284 -23.90 -3.05 22.94
CA ASP A 284 -23.89 -2.74 24.37
C ASP A 284 -24.36 -1.29 24.64
N ALA A 285 -23.98 -0.35 23.77
CA ALA A 285 -24.44 1.04 23.83
C ALA A 285 -25.94 1.20 23.48
N SER A 286 -26.49 0.33 22.63
CA SER A 286 -27.91 0.31 22.31
C SER A 286 -28.77 -0.35 23.40
N GLU A 287 -28.22 -1.34 24.10
CA GLU A 287 -28.88 -2.04 25.21
C GLU A 287 -28.84 -1.25 26.52
N SER A 288 -27.75 -0.51 26.78
CA SER A 288 -27.62 0.38 27.96
C SER A 288 -28.45 1.66 27.90
N HIS A 289 -29.17 1.91 26.79
CA HIS A 289 -30.07 3.06 26.62
C HIS A 289 -31.54 2.78 26.91
N ILE A 290 -31.85 1.71 27.66
CA ILE A 290 -33.12 1.59 28.37
C ILE A 290 -32.85 2.00 29.82
N PRO A 291 -33.15 3.26 30.24
CA PRO A 291 -33.17 3.56 31.66
C PRO A 291 -34.19 2.63 32.32
N GLU A 292 -33.76 1.82 33.27
CA GLU A 292 -34.63 0.94 34.08
C GLU A 292 -35.78 1.73 34.74
N ALA A 293 -35.58 3.04 34.93
CA ALA A 293 -36.57 4.01 35.36
C ALA A 293 -37.77 4.20 34.39
N PHE A 294 -37.63 3.91 33.09
CA PHE A 294 -38.72 4.03 32.10
C PHE A 294 -39.58 2.77 31.97
N LEU A 295 -39.04 1.59 32.32
CA LEU A 295 -39.80 0.34 32.38
C LEU A 295 -40.60 0.22 33.69
N GLN A 296 -40.13 0.82 34.78
CA GLN A 296 -40.87 0.86 36.05
C GLN A 296 -41.99 1.92 36.06
N ALA A 297 -41.91 2.96 35.22
CA ALA A 297 -42.96 3.97 35.11
C ALA A 297 -44.22 3.48 34.36
N ARG A 298 -44.14 2.41 33.56
CA ARG A 298 -45.29 1.86 32.83
C ARG A 298 -46.09 0.81 33.62
N ALA A 299 -45.58 0.42 34.79
CA ALA A 299 -46.26 -0.51 35.72
C ALA A 299 -46.92 0.21 36.92
N ALA A 300 -46.73 1.53 37.05
CA ALA A 300 -47.24 2.33 38.16
C ALA A 300 -48.36 3.33 37.78
N ASP A 301 -48.74 3.42 36.51
CA ASP A 301 -49.75 4.36 36.00
C ASP A 301 -51.17 3.77 35.85
N ASP A 302 -51.42 2.55 36.37
CA ASP A 302 -52.76 1.93 36.38
C ASP A 302 -53.41 1.86 37.78
N SER A 303 -53.04 2.78 38.68
CA SER A 303 -53.74 2.93 39.97
C SER A 303 -53.75 4.35 40.52
N GLY A 304 -54.80 5.11 40.17
CA GLY A 304 -55.56 5.90 41.14
C GLY A 304 -55.03 7.26 41.63
N ALA A 305 -55.62 8.32 41.07
CA ALA A 305 -56.34 9.39 41.78
C ALA A 305 -55.63 10.41 42.71
N THR A 306 -55.88 11.68 42.37
CA THR A 306 -56.14 12.87 43.22
C THR A 306 -54.99 13.63 43.91
N GLY A 307 -54.97 14.95 43.72
CA GLY A 307 -54.72 15.90 44.82
C GLY A 307 -53.61 16.96 44.67
N GLU A 308 -54.04 18.17 44.26
CA GLU A 308 -53.61 19.48 44.78
C GLU A 308 -52.27 20.18 44.41
N LYS A 309 -52.45 21.49 44.24
CA LYS A 309 -51.49 22.56 43.89
C LYS A 309 -50.70 23.04 45.11
N ARG A 310 -49.47 23.55 44.91
CA ARG A 310 -49.05 24.86 45.47
C ARG A 310 -47.74 25.39 44.87
N GLN A 311 -47.73 26.72 44.67
CA GLN A 311 -46.64 27.60 44.22
C GLN A 311 -45.71 27.99 45.39
N GLY A 312 -44.47 28.39 45.09
CA GLY A 312 -43.62 29.13 46.04
C GLY A 312 -42.24 29.49 45.49
N SER A 313 -42.03 30.79 45.25
CA SER A 313 -40.80 31.48 44.82
C SER A 313 -39.75 31.65 45.91
N HIS A 314 -38.44 31.74 45.56
CA HIS A 314 -37.50 32.83 45.95
C HIS A 314 -36.02 32.50 45.62
N SER A 315 -35.28 33.56 45.27
CA SER A 315 -33.81 33.70 45.27
C SER A 315 -33.49 35.06 45.93
N PRO A 316 -32.35 35.26 46.63
CA PRO A 316 -31.08 35.68 45.99
C PRO A 316 -29.76 35.17 46.64
N SER A 317 -28.64 35.38 45.93
CA SER A 317 -27.22 34.95 46.17
C SER A 317 -26.48 35.72 47.31
N PRO A 318 -25.13 35.68 47.50
CA PRO A 318 -24.03 34.80 47.02
C PRO A 318 -22.96 34.40 48.10
N VAL A 319 -22.45 33.16 48.11
CA VAL A 319 -21.14 32.83 48.74
C VAL A 319 -20.52 31.63 48.01
N SER A 320 -19.28 31.76 47.54
CA SER A 320 -18.51 30.62 47.00
C SER A 320 -18.06 29.69 48.12
N PRO A 321 -18.16 28.36 47.94
CA PRO A 321 -16.94 27.56 48.02
C PRO A 321 -16.89 26.44 46.98
N ARG A 322 -15.71 26.31 46.35
CA ARG A 322 -15.12 25.10 45.74
C ARG A 322 -16.09 23.94 45.44
N SER A 323 -16.49 23.84 44.18
CA SER A 323 -17.24 22.70 43.63
C SER A 323 -16.35 21.44 43.55
N PRO A 324 -16.86 20.24 43.92
CA PRO A 324 -16.17 18.96 43.79
C PRO A 324 -16.14 18.42 42.33
N PHE A 325 -16.48 19.23 41.33
CA PHE A 325 -16.56 18.82 39.92
C PHE A 325 -15.30 19.04 39.07
N SER A 326 -14.09 19.09 39.67
CA SER A 326 -12.85 19.03 38.89
C SER A 326 -12.43 17.59 38.50
N ARG A 327 -13.38 16.64 38.44
CA ARG A 327 -13.12 15.22 38.13
C ARG A 327 -13.98 14.67 37.00
N TRP A 328 -14.34 15.50 36.02
CA TRP A 328 -14.96 15.04 34.78
C TRP A 328 -14.28 15.67 33.55
N SER A 329 -13.10 15.13 33.22
CA SER A 329 -12.47 15.31 31.90
C SER A 329 -12.45 14.01 31.09
N SER A 330 -13.31 13.06 31.43
CA SER A 330 -13.60 11.87 30.62
C SER A 330 -15.11 11.80 30.39
N VAL A 331 -15.60 12.61 29.46
CA VAL A 331 -16.90 12.35 28.85
C VAL A 331 -16.71 11.10 27.98
N PRO A 332 -17.42 9.99 28.22
CA PRO A 332 -17.41 8.85 27.30
C PRO A 332 -17.93 9.35 25.95
N GLU A 333 -17.26 9.02 24.86
CA GLU A 333 -17.73 9.35 23.52
C GLU A 333 -19.20 8.89 23.35
N SER A 334 -20.04 9.75 22.78
CA SER A 334 -21.48 9.45 22.60
C SER A 334 -21.71 8.14 21.83
N PRO A 335 -22.82 7.41 22.04
CA PRO A 335 -23.17 6.17 21.34
C PRO A 335 -23.14 6.25 19.79
N MET A 336 -23.31 7.45 19.22
CA MET A 336 -23.17 7.69 17.78
C MET A 336 -21.73 7.57 17.23
N SER A 337 -20.68 7.56 18.06
CA SER A 337 -19.29 7.37 17.58
C SER A 337 -18.97 5.88 17.33
N LEU A 338 -19.58 4.96 18.08
CA LEU A 338 -19.29 3.53 18.05
C LEU A 338 -19.85 2.83 16.79
N GLN A 339 -20.96 3.30 16.23
CA GLN A 339 -21.44 2.83 14.92
C GLN A 339 -20.56 3.28 13.73
N LYS A 340 -19.58 4.18 13.91
CA LYS A 340 -18.82 4.82 12.81
C LYS A 340 -17.57 4.06 12.35
N ALA A 341 -17.30 2.86 12.84
CA ALA A 341 -16.10 2.09 12.46
C ALA A 341 -16.39 0.62 12.08
N THR A 342 -17.64 0.28 11.78
CA THR A 342 -18.02 -1.07 11.36
C THR A 342 -17.99 -1.24 9.83
N LEU A 343 -17.63 -2.44 9.38
CA LEU A 343 -17.68 -2.87 7.96
C LEU A 343 -18.72 -3.97 7.80
N ALA A 344 -19.55 -3.89 6.76
CA ALA A 344 -20.37 -5.00 6.29
C ALA A 344 -19.52 -6.09 5.63
N ASP A 345 -20.05 -7.30 5.47
CA ASP A 345 -19.27 -8.44 4.99
C ASP A 345 -18.85 -8.25 3.52
N GLU A 346 -19.73 -7.67 2.70
CA GLU A 346 -19.41 -7.28 1.33
C GLU A 346 -18.33 -6.20 1.27
N GLU A 347 -18.31 -5.30 2.27
CA GLU A 347 -17.26 -4.29 2.38
C GLU A 347 -15.93 -4.92 2.78
N VAL A 348 -15.92 -5.93 3.65
CA VAL A 348 -14.71 -6.68 4.01
C VAL A 348 -14.14 -7.41 2.79
N VAL A 349 -14.96 -8.10 2.00
CA VAL A 349 -14.53 -8.75 0.75
C VAL A 349 -13.98 -7.73 -0.25
N ALA A 350 -14.63 -6.57 -0.37
CA ALA A 350 -14.15 -5.48 -1.21
C ALA A 350 -12.82 -4.91 -0.69
N GLN A 351 -12.58 -4.85 0.62
CA GLN A 351 -11.28 -4.46 1.17
C GLN A 351 -10.19 -5.48 0.86
N VAL A 352 -10.47 -6.79 0.92
CA VAL A 352 -9.49 -7.83 0.55
C VAL A 352 -9.04 -7.64 -0.90
N SER A 353 -10.00 -7.45 -1.82
CA SER A 353 -9.72 -7.16 -3.23
C SER A 353 -8.96 -5.84 -3.42
N THR A 354 -9.35 -4.80 -2.67
CA THR A 354 -8.68 -3.50 -2.67
C THR A 354 -7.24 -3.61 -2.21
N PHE A 355 -6.98 -4.31 -1.11
CA PHE A 355 -5.64 -4.49 -0.58
C PHE A 355 -4.77 -5.29 -1.51
N MET A 356 -5.28 -6.41 -2.05
CA MET A 356 -4.52 -7.19 -3.02
C MET A 356 -4.04 -6.30 -4.17
N LEU A 357 -4.96 -5.71 -4.94
CA LEU A 357 -4.56 -4.95 -6.13
C LEU A 357 -3.76 -3.67 -5.80
N ALA A 358 -4.14 -2.91 -4.76
CA ALA A 358 -3.43 -1.69 -4.41
C ALA A 358 -2.06 -1.95 -3.79
N GLY A 359 -1.93 -3.04 -3.02
CA GLY A 359 -0.77 -3.36 -2.21
C GLY A 359 0.37 -4.00 -3.00
N PHE A 360 0.08 -5.06 -3.78
CA PHE A 360 1.17 -5.79 -4.44
C PHE A 360 1.69 -5.00 -5.65
N GLU A 361 0.80 -4.47 -6.48
CA GLU A 361 1.16 -3.92 -7.78
C GLU A 361 1.98 -2.62 -7.67
N THR A 362 1.64 -1.80 -6.67
CA THR A 362 2.37 -0.56 -6.41
C THR A 362 3.75 -0.85 -5.80
N THR A 363 3.83 -1.74 -4.81
CA THR A 363 5.10 -2.10 -4.18
C THR A 363 6.02 -2.85 -5.14
N SER A 364 5.52 -3.78 -5.96
CA SER A 364 6.33 -4.53 -6.92
C SER A 364 6.95 -3.62 -7.97
N THR A 365 6.15 -2.72 -8.53
CA THR A 365 6.58 -1.71 -9.49
C THR A 365 7.62 -0.79 -8.85
N GLN A 366 7.38 -0.34 -7.62
CA GLN A 366 8.29 0.56 -6.92
C GLN A 366 9.63 -0.10 -6.58
N LEU A 367 9.61 -1.35 -6.10
CA LEU A 367 10.81 -2.15 -5.86
C LEU A 367 11.61 -2.32 -7.16
N THR A 368 10.92 -2.64 -8.26
CA THR A 368 11.54 -2.83 -9.58
C THR A 368 12.21 -1.56 -10.09
N TRP A 369 11.55 -0.41 -9.99
CA TRP A 369 12.17 0.88 -10.32
C TRP A 369 13.37 1.16 -9.42
N THR A 370 13.30 0.82 -8.14
CA THR A 370 14.43 1.01 -7.22
C THR A 370 15.64 0.18 -7.66
N LEU A 371 15.43 -1.07 -8.02
CA LEU A 371 16.48 -1.93 -8.55
C LEU A 371 17.03 -1.40 -9.90
N LEU A 372 16.19 -0.87 -10.78
CA LEU A 372 16.62 -0.22 -12.03
C LEU A 372 17.52 1.01 -11.76
N TYR A 373 17.11 1.93 -10.87
CA TYR A 373 17.92 3.09 -10.53
C TYR A 373 19.24 2.69 -9.85
N LEU A 374 19.23 1.69 -8.96
CA LEU A 374 20.46 1.17 -8.35
C LEU A 374 21.37 0.46 -9.38
N ALA A 375 20.79 -0.22 -10.36
CA ALA A 375 21.53 -0.87 -11.45
C ALA A 375 22.18 0.13 -12.41
N GLU A 376 21.59 1.32 -12.56
CA GLU A 376 22.16 2.45 -13.29
C GLU A 376 23.17 3.27 -12.47
N ASN A 377 23.18 3.10 -11.14
CA ASN A 377 24.00 3.86 -10.20
C ASN A 377 24.71 2.91 -9.23
N SER A 378 25.67 2.12 -9.74
CA SER A 378 26.39 1.10 -8.97
C SER A 378 27.06 1.64 -7.70
N ALA A 379 27.56 2.89 -7.73
CA ALA A 379 28.13 3.56 -6.55
C ALA A 379 27.09 3.73 -5.43
N CYS A 380 25.84 4.04 -5.76
CA CYS A 380 24.76 4.11 -4.77
C CYS A 380 24.43 2.71 -4.21
N GLN A 381 24.46 1.69 -5.07
CA GLN A 381 24.25 0.31 -4.65
C GLN A 381 25.33 -0.16 -3.67
N GLU A 382 26.61 0.19 -3.92
CA GLU A 382 27.71 -0.13 -3.01
C GLU A 382 27.61 0.62 -1.68
N LYS A 383 27.37 1.93 -1.69
CA LYS A 383 27.19 2.72 -0.45
C LYS A 383 26.08 2.15 0.44
N MET A 384 24.96 1.75 -0.17
CA MET A 384 23.86 1.11 0.57
C MET A 384 24.27 -0.25 1.13
N ARG A 385 25.07 -1.03 0.39
CA ARG A 385 25.61 -2.31 0.85
C ARG A 385 26.61 -2.13 1.99
N GLU A 386 27.48 -1.13 1.92
CA GLU A 386 28.43 -0.77 2.97
C GLU A 386 27.70 -0.37 4.26
N GLU A 387 26.65 0.45 4.17
CA GLU A 387 25.80 0.80 5.32
C GLU A 387 25.17 -0.45 5.96
N LEU A 388 24.63 -1.35 5.14
CA LEU A 388 24.05 -2.61 5.62
C LEU A 388 25.10 -3.48 6.32
N ARG A 389 26.29 -3.64 5.74
CA ARG A 389 27.42 -4.37 6.32
C ARG A 389 27.85 -3.76 7.64
N ALA A 390 28.01 -2.45 7.70
CA ALA A 390 28.39 -1.72 8.91
C ALA A 390 27.38 -1.94 10.03
N LYS A 391 26.07 -1.85 9.73
CA LYS A 391 25.03 -2.11 10.73
C LYS A 391 25.05 -3.54 11.24
N ARG A 392 25.29 -4.51 10.37
CA ARG A 392 25.43 -5.92 10.77
C ARG A 392 26.63 -6.12 11.70
N THR A 393 27.77 -5.52 11.38
CA THR A 393 28.97 -5.55 12.24
C THR A 393 28.74 -4.87 13.59
N GLU A 394 28.07 -3.71 13.63
CA GLU A 394 27.69 -3.01 14.87
C GLU A 394 26.86 -3.91 15.80
N LEU A 395 25.97 -4.73 15.23
CA LEU A 395 25.09 -5.65 15.95
C LEU A 395 25.74 -7.02 16.25
N GLY A 396 27.02 -7.23 15.93
CA GLY A 396 27.70 -8.51 16.12
C GLY A 396 27.26 -9.63 15.16
N LEU A 397 26.57 -9.29 14.07
CA LEU A 397 26.12 -10.23 13.04
C LEU A 397 27.22 -10.43 11.98
N SER A 398 27.13 -11.51 11.19
CA SER A 398 28.00 -11.67 10.01
C SER A 398 27.88 -10.45 9.08
N PRO A 399 29.00 -9.82 8.63
CA PRO A 399 28.96 -8.68 7.72
C PRO A 399 28.25 -9.00 6.40
N VAL A 400 28.40 -10.23 5.93
CA VAL A 400 27.70 -10.74 4.75
C VAL A 400 26.45 -11.47 5.22
N ALA A 401 25.27 -11.07 4.71
CA ALA A 401 24.04 -11.79 4.94
C ALA A 401 24.20 -13.26 4.53
N GLY A 402 23.79 -14.18 5.40
CA GLY A 402 24.11 -15.61 5.32
C GLY A 402 24.09 -16.17 3.90
N SER A 403 25.27 -16.57 3.43
CA SER A 403 25.45 -17.29 2.16
C SER A 403 25.34 -18.78 2.45
N TRP A 404 24.18 -19.40 2.23
CA TRP A 404 24.13 -20.86 2.26
C TRP A 404 23.43 -21.49 1.07
N LEU A 405 24.22 -22.39 0.45
CA LEU A 405 23.78 -23.58 -0.26
C LEU A 405 22.91 -24.45 0.66
N ALA A 406 21.90 -25.07 0.06
CA ALA A 406 21.31 -26.35 0.45
C ALA A 406 20.69 -26.46 1.86
N THR A 407 19.43 -26.05 1.98
CA THR A 407 18.40 -26.96 2.50
C THR A 407 17.11 -26.72 1.72
N GLU A 408 16.57 -27.77 1.12
CA GLU A 408 15.37 -27.75 0.28
C GLU A 408 14.08 -27.55 1.10
N ASP A 409 14.17 -27.63 2.43
CA ASP A 409 13.03 -27.48 3.34
C ASP A 409 13.22 -26.26 4.25
N ILE A 410 12.89 -25.07 3.75
CA ILE A 410 12.56 -23.93 4.63
C ILE A 410 11.08 -24.04 4.96
N ASP A 411 10.74 -25.03 5.77
CA ASP A 411 9.58 -24.95 6.64
C ASP A 411 10.11 -24.82 8.06
N THR A 412 9.92 -23.64 8.65
CA THR A 412 9.69 -23.44 10.08
C THR A 412 9.65 -21.95 10.38
N HIS A 413 8.59 -21.57 11.08
CA HIS A 413 8.36 -20.27 11.70
C HIS A 413 9.31 -19.96 12.86
N THR A 414 10.54 -20.48 12.84
CA THR A 414 11.50 -20.31 13.92
C THR A 414 12.68 -19.51 13.46
N ASP A 415 12.90 -18.38 14.13
CA ASP A 415 14.15 -17.62 14.18
C ASP A 415 15.30 -18.45 14.81
N ALA A 416 15.29 -19.78 14.69
CA ALA A 416 16.22 -20.72 15.31
C ALA A 416 17.56 -20.83 14.54
N TYR A 417 17.94 -19.77 13.83
CA TYR A 417 19.31 -19.59 13.37
C TYR A 417 20.04 -18.81 14.46
N GLY A 418 21.26 -19.22 14.83
CA GLY A 418 22.04 -18.50 15.85
C GLY A 418 22.26 -17.02 15.48
N ASP A 419 22.60 -16.18 16.46
CA ASP A 419 22.72 -14.72 16.29
C ASP A 419 23.58 -14.29 15.09
N LEU A 420 24.61 -15.08 14.72
CA LEU A 420 25.49 -14.80 13.57
C LEU A 420 24.78 -14.82 12.20
N GLU A 421 23.64 -15.51 12.09
CA GLU A 421 22.91 -15.78 10.84
C GLU A 421 21.57 -15.03 10.73
N ARG A 422 21.24 -14.22 11.75
CA ARG A 422 20.04 -13.40 11.78
C ARG A 422 20.09 -12.30 10.69
N GLU A 423 18.93 -11.99 10.11
CA GLU A 423 18.76 -10.81 9.25
C GLU A 423 18.39 -9.56 10.05
N LEU A 424 18.66 -8.37 9.49
CA LEU A 424 18.24 -7.11 10.09
C LEU A 424 16.71 -7.06 10.17
N THR A 425 16.18 -6.75 11.36
CA THR A 425 14.74 -6.53 11.56
C THR A 425 14.28 -5.26 10.86
N VAL A 426 12.97 -5.13 10.64
CA VAL A 426 12.39 -3.89 10.08
C VAL A 426 12.75 -2.66 10.92
N ASP A 427 12.76 -2.80 12.24
CA ASP A 427 13.11 -1.71 13.16
C ASP A 427 14.57 -1.28 13.00
N GLU A 428 15.49 -2.23 12.82
CA GLU A 428 16.89 -1.94 12.54
C GLU A 428 17.06 -1.29 11.16
N LEU A 429 16.33 -1.76 10.14
CA LEU A 429 16.34 -1.16 8.79
C LEU A 429 15.76 0.26 8.76
N GLU A 430 14.83 0.59 9.65
CA GLU A 430 14.30 1.96 9.80
C GLU A 430 15.37 2.94 10.28
N THR A 431 16.44 2.47 10.95
CA THR A 431 17.53 3.33 11.44
C THR A 431 18.58 3.69 10.38
N LEU A 432 18.52 3.09 9.20
CA LEU A 432 19.54 3.23 8.15
C LEU A 432 19.28 4.46 7.26
N PRO A 433 20.08 5.54 7.38
CA PRO A 433 19.81 6.79 6.67
C PRO A 433 19.97 6.68 5.15
N TYR A 434 20.95 5.93 4.65
CA TYR A 434 21.19 5.83 3.20
C TYR A 434 20.17 4.93 2.51
N LEU A 435 19.79 3.80 3.12
CA LEU A 435 18.65 2.98 2.67
C LEU A 435 17.35 3.80 2.64
N ASP A 436 17.07 4.60 3.67
CA ASP A 436 15.90 5.50 3.68
C ASP A 436 15.98 6.54 2.56
N ALA A 437 17.15 7.13 2.34
CA ALA A 437 17.40 8.09 1.28
C ALA A 437 17.19 7.49 -0.12
N VAL A 438 17.67 6.27 -0.37
CA VAL A 438 17.44 5.54 -1.63
C VAL A 438 15.95 5.33 -1.87
N VAL A 439 15.22 4.81 -0.89
CA VAL A 439 13.78 4.55 -1.02
C VAL A 439 13.01 5.86 -1.28
N ARG A 440 13.32 6.93 -0.55
CA ARG A 440 12.72 8.25 -0.76
C ARG A 440 13.00 8.81 -2.15
N GLU A 441 14.23 8.66 -2.62
CA GLU A 441 14.65 9.23 -3.90
C GLU A 441 13.96 8.56 -5.09
N VAL A 442 13.78 7.25 -5.04
CA VAL A 442 13.02 6.54 -6.08
C VAL A 442 11.53 6.87 -5.99
N LEU A 443 10.95 6.96 -4.79
CA LEU A 443 9.55 7.38 -4.63
C LEU A 443 9.30 8.81 -5.12
N ARG A 444 10.30 9.70 -5.01
CA ARG A 444 10.26 11.07 -5.55
C ARG A 444 10.32 11.06 -7.08
N LEU A 445 11.32 10.40 -7.66
CA LEU A 445 11.54 10.41 -9.11
C LEU A 445 10.49 9.56 -9.84
N GLN A 446 10.24 8.36 -9.37
CA GLN A 446 9.42 7.39 -10.07
C GLN A 446 8.39 6.79 -9.11
N PRO A 447 7.38 7.58 -8.71
CA PRO A 447 6.26 7.03 -7.95
C PRO A 447 5.49 6.02 -8.82
N ALA A 448 5.03 4.92 -8.21
CA ALA A 448 4.19 3.94 -8.89
C ALA A 448 3.00 4.60 -9.59
N VAL A 449 2.29 5.50 -8.91
CA VAL A 449 1.24 6.34 -9.50
C VAL A 449 1.86 7.64 -10.01
N HIS A 450 1.81 7.88 -11.32
CA HIS A 450 2.43 9.07 -11.92
C HIS A 450 1.57 10.33 -11.81
N THR A 451 0.24 10.17 -11.74
CA THR A 451 -0.72 11.27 -11.73
C THR A 451 -1.98 10.84 -10.98
N SER A 452 -2.59 11.76 -10.24
CA SER A 452 -3.89 11.56 -9.61
C SER A 452 -4.88 12.63 -10.11
N SER A 453 -6.16 12.29 -10.22
CA SER A 453 -7.19 13.25 -10.65
C SER A 453 -8.25 13.45 -9.57
N ARG A 454 -8.83 14.65 -9.52
CA ARG A 454 -10.01 15.00 -8.71
C ARG A 454 -10.99 15.79 -9.56
N VAL A 455 -12.24 15.87 -9.12
CA VAL A 455 -13.28 16.70 -9.74
C VAL A 455 -13.89 17.59 -8.66
N ALA A 456 -14.02 18.88 -8.92
CA ALA A 456 -14.69 19.80 -7.99
C ALA A 456 -16.18 19.43 -7.89
N SER A 457 -16.68 19.12 -6.69
CA SER A 457 -18.10 18.80 -6.48
C SER A 457 -19.00 20.04 -6.39
N GLU A 458 -18.38 21.20 -6.17
CA GLU A 458 -19.00 22.50 -5.99
C GLU A 458 -18.06 23.60 -6.50
N ASP A 459 -18.60 24.80 -6.71
CA ASP A 459 -17.79 25.97 -7.01
C ASP A 459 -16.90 26.29 -5.80
N ASP A 460 -15.63 26.61 -6.07
CA ASP A 460 -14.66 26.93 -5.02
C ASP A 460 -13.63 27.95 -5.50
N VAL A 461 -12.90 28.53 -4.57
CA VAL A 461 -11.73 29.37 -4.83
C VAL A 461 -10.52 28.70 -4.19
N ILE A 462 -9.62 28.18 -5.02
CA ILE A 462 -8.44 27.45 -4.58
C ILE A 462 -7.33 28.46 -4.27
N PRO A 463 -6.85 28.57 -3.02
CA PRO A 463 -5.73 29.43 -2.69
C PRO A 463 -4.44 28.87 -3.31
N VAL A 464 -3.51 29.77 -3.64
CA VAL A 464 -2.18 29.46 -4.18
C VAL A 464 -1.13 30.24 -3.40
N ASP A 465 0.13 29.78 -3.44
CA ASP A 465 1.25 30.58 -2.98
C ASP A 465 1.55 31.68 -4.01
N PRO A 466 1.45 32.98 -3.65
CA PRO A 466 1.76 34.07 -4.58
C PRO A 466 3.19 34.03 -5.12
N LEU A 467 4.14 33.40 -4.41
CA LEU A 467 5.52 33.26 -4.86
C LEU A 467 5.68 32.13 -5.88
N ALA A 468 5.03 30.99 -5.65
CA ALA A 468 5.08 29.85 -6.58
C ALA A 468 4.14 30.04 -7.78
N SER A 469 3.12 30.90 -7.65
CA SER A 469 2.11 31.16 -8.67
C SER A 469 1.96 32.66 -8.97
N PRO A 470 3.02 33.35 -9.47
CA PRO A 470 3.02 34.81 -9.62
C PRO A 470 2.00 35.32 -10.64
N ASN A 471 1.62 34.48 -11.61
CA ASN A 471 0.65 34.80 -12.66
C ASN A 471 -0.80 34.47 -12.28
N VAL A 472 -1.05 34.06 -11.03
CA VAL A 472 -2.37 33.73 -10.53
C VAL A 472 -2.87 34.86 -9.63
N PRO A 473 -4.17 35.25 -9.70
CA PRO A 473 -4.72 36.23 -8.79
C PRO A 473 -4.47 35.86 -7.32
N ARG A 474 -4.06 36.83 -6.49
CA ARG A 474 -3.86 36.61 -5.04
C ARG A 474 -5.11 36.13 -4.32
N SER A 475 -6.28 36.38 -4.90
CA SER A 475 -7.56 35.84 -4.42
C SER A 475 -7.70 34.32 -4.59
N GLY A 476 -6.80 33.67 -5.35
CA GLY A 476 -6.87 32.25 -5.70
C GLY A 476 -7.44 32.00 -7.09
N VAL A 477 -7.52 30.72 -7.45
CA VAL A 477 -8.08 30.23 -8.72
C VAL A 477 -9.54 29.85 -8.51
N ARG A 478 -10.45 30.52 -9.20
CA ARG A 478 -11.87 30.11 -9.21
C ARG A 478 -12.02 28.81 -10.01
N VAL A 479 -12.66 27.83 -9.41
CA VAL A 479 -13.01 26.56 -10.04
C VAL A 479 -14.53 26.39 -10.03
N GLU A 480 -15.06 25.93 -11.16
CA GLU A 480 -16.47 25.62 -11.31
C GLU A 480 -16.70 24.15 -10.94
N LYS A 481 -17.89 23.85 -10.42
CA LYS A 481 -18.35 22.48 -10.23
C LYS A 481 -18.17 21.66 -11.52
N GLY A 482 -17.62 20.45 -11.38
CA GLY A 482 -17.34 19.55 -12.49
C GLY A 482 -15.97 19.73 -13.12
N LEU A 483 -15.22 20.79 -12.79
CA LEU A 483 -13.86 20.97 -13.30
C LEU A 483 -12.97 19.80 -12.85
N MET A 484 -12.21 19.24 -13.79
CA MET A 484 -11.23 18.20 -13.50
C MET A 484 -9.87 18.82 -13.11
N LEU A 485 -9.36 18.38 -11.96
CA LEU A 485 -8.05 18.73 -11.42
C LEU A 485 -7.09 17.55 -11.61
N ILE A 486 -5.89 17.84 -12.10
CA ILE A 486 -4.83 16.86 -12.34
C ILE A 486 -3.67 17.19 -11.41
N ILE A 487 -3.21 16.21 -10.64
CA ILE A 487 -2.08 16.31 -9.72
C ILE A 487 -0.94 15.44 -10.28
N PRO A 488 0.05 16.04 -10.97
CA PRO A 488 1.13 15.29 -11.61
C PRO A 488 2.24 14.98 -10.61
N LEU A 489 2.11 13.86 -9.88
CA LEU A 489 3.04 13.45 -8.82
C LEU A 489 4.50 13.36 -9.32
N THR A 490 4.69 12.78 -10.52
CA THR A 490 6.00 12.65 -11.17
C THR A 490 6.63 14.00 -11.54
N ALA A 491 5.81 15.00 -11.89
CA ALA A 491 6.29 16.34 -12.22
C ALA A 491 6.66 17.12 -10.97
N ILE A 492 5.83 17.07 -9.92
CA ILE A 492 6.14 17.65 -8.60
C ILE A 492 7.44 17.06 -8.03
N GLY A 493 7.65 15.76 -8.23
CA GLY A 493 8.87 15.08 -7.83
C GLY A 493 10.12 15.55 -8.58
N ARG A 494 10.00 16.15 -9.78
CA ARG A 494 11.11 16.62 -10.62
C ARG A 494 11.18 18.14 -10.79
N ASP A 495 10.41 18.87 -9.98
CA ASP A 495 10.37 20.33 -10.06
C ASP A 495 11.70 20.94 -9.56
N PRO A 496 12.47 21.65 -10.42
CA PRO A 496 13.72 22.27 -10.02
C PRO A 496 13.56 23.34 -8.92
N GLU A 497 12.40 23.99 -8.82
CA GLU A 497 12.13 24.96 -7.76
C GLU A 497 12.04 24.29 -6.38
N LEU A 498 11.65 23.02 -6.34
CA LEU A 498 11.53 22.24 -5.11
C LEU A 498 12.80 21.46 -4.77
N TRP A 499 13.47 20.92 -5.80
CA TRP A 499 14.51 19.90 -5.63
C TRP A 499 15.90 20.31 -6.12
N GLY A 500 16.05 21.53 -6.66
CA GLY A 500 17.29 22.05 -7.25
C GLY A 500 17.46 21.70 -8.72
N GLU A 501 18.51 22.24 -9.36
CA GLU A 501 18.77 22.05 -10.79
C GLU A 501 18.88 20.59 -11.23
N ASP A 502 19.31 19.72 -10.31
CA ASP A 502 19.47 18.29 -10.55
C ASP A 502 18.22 17.46 -10.19
N ALA A 503 17.04 18.09 -10.18
CA ALA A 503 15.78 17.46 -9.81
C ALA A 503 15.43 16.20 -10.62
N ASP A 504 15.96 16.05 -11.84
CA ASP A 504 15.78 14.87 -12.68
C ASP A 504 16.75 13.72 -12.37
N LYS A 505 17.80 13.97 -11.57
CA LYS A 505 18.85 13.00 -11.25
C LYS A 505 18.53 12.18 -10.01
N PHE A 506 18.89 10.89 -10.05
CA PHE A 506 18.89 10.00 -8.90
C PHE A 506 20.09 10.30 -8.01
N ARG A 507 19.87 11.02 -6.91
CA ARG A 507 20.88 11.38 -5.91
C ARG A 507 20.32 11.20 -4.50
N PRO A 508 20.39 9.99 -3.91
CA PRO A 508 19.94 9.73 -2.54
C PRO A 508 20.51 10.72 -1.52
N GLU A 509 21.77 11.14 -1.69
CA GLU A 509 22.49 12.05 -0.79
C GLU A 509 21.74 13.35 -0.50
N ARG A 510 20.87 13.81 -1.43
CA ARG A 510 20.05 15.01 -1.23
C ARG A 510 19.19 14.96 0.04
N TRP A 511 18.75 13.76 0.44
CA TRP A 511 17.92 13.57 1.64
C TRP A 511 18.74 13.61 2.93
N ILE A 512 20.03 13.31 2.85
CA ILE A 512 20.95 13.38 3.99
C ILE A 512 21.43 14.81 4.15
N GLU A 513 21.89 15.43 3.05
CA GLU A 513 22.38 16.81 3.01
C GLU A 513 21.28 17.83 3.34
N ALA A 514 20.04 17.59 2.90
CA ALA A 514 18.91 18.46 3.23
C ALA A 514 18.47 18.34 4.69
N ARG A 515 18.96 17.36 5.45
CA ARG A 515 18.60 17.17 6.85
C ARG A 515 19.48 18.06 7.74
N ARG A 516 18.86 19.03 8.42
CA ARG A 516 19.57 19.88 9.40
C ARG A 516 19.78 19.14 10.73
N SER A 517 20.73 19.62 11.52
CA SER A 517 21.03 19.08 12.87
C SER A 517 19.84 19.16 13.84
N ASP A 518 18.95 20.14 13.66
CA ASP A 518 17.72 20.31 14.44
C ASP A 518 16.57 19.39 13.97
N GLY A 519 16.80 18.55 12.95
CA GLY A 519 15.79 17.69 12.36
C GLY A 519 14.81 18.42 11.43
N SER A 520 15.07 19.67 11.06
CA SER A 520 14.34 20.36 9.99
C SER A 520 14.91 20.01 8.60
N TRP A 521 14.18 20.42 7.55
CA TRP A 521 14.58 20.21 6.16
C TRP A 521 15.04 21.52 5.53
N ALA A 522 16.23 21.52 4.92
CA ALA A 522 16.79 22.66 4.21
C ALA A 522 16.25 22.83 2.80
N MET A 523 16.02 21.73 2.12
CA MET A 523 15.42 21.70 0.78
C MET A 523 13.91 21.85 0.88
N GLU A 524 13.34 22.76 0.09
CA GLU A 524 11.91 23.09 0.15
C GLU A 524 11.03 21.89 -0.24
N GLY A 525 11.42 21.11 -1.27
CA GLY A 525 10.77 19.86 -1.62
C GLY A 525 10.75 18.85 -0.46
N ALA A 526 11.88 18.63 0.20
CA ALA A 526 11.99 17.71 1.33
C ALA A 526 11.19 18.20 2.57
N LYS A 527 11.15 19.52 2.79
CA LYS A 527 10.35 20.14 3.85
C LYS A 527 8.85 19.92 3.63
N ARG A 528 8.37 20.17 2.41
CA ARG A 528 6.96 20.01 2.03
C ARG A 528 6.52 18.55 2.03
N TRP A 529 7.40 17.64 1.63
CA TRP A 529 7.15 16.21 1.49
C TRP A 529 7.96 15.37 2.49
N SER A 530 7.97 15.80 3.75
CA SER A 530 8.86 15.29 4.80
C SER A 530 8.57 13.85 5.26
N ARG A 531 7.31 13.40 5.16
CA ARG A 531 6.93 12.01 5.47
C ARG A 531 7.63 11.04 4.51
N THR A 532 8.01 9.86 5.01
CA THR A 532 8.61 8.82 4.18
C THR A 532 7.69 8.47 3.01
N GLY A 533 8.27 8.51 1.81
CA GLY A 533 7.60 8.37 0.52
C GLY A 533 6.82 9.59 0.00
N GLY A 534 6.89 10.72 0.71
CA GLY A 534 6.61 12.06 0.17
C GLY A 534 5.36 12.18 -0.70
N VAL A 535 5.53 12.74 -1.89
CA VAL A 535 4.46 12.97 -2.87
C VAL A 535 3.80 11.67 -3.38
N ALA A 536 4.53 10.54 -3.37
CA ALA A 536 4.05 9.26 -3.88
C ALA A 536 2.85 8.69 -3.09
N PHE A 537 2.77 9.00 -1.80
CA PHE A 537 1.69 8.53 -0.92
C PHE A 537 0.58 9.55 -0.66
N MET A 538 0.61 10.71 -1.35
CA MET A 538 -0.31 11.83 -1.15
C MET A 538 -0.34 12.34 0.31
N MET A 539 -1.26 13.25 0.62
CA MET A 539 -1.43 13.84 1.96
C MET A 539 -2.89 13.92 2.39
N GLY A 540 -3.11 14.19 3.68
CA GLY A 540 -4.43 14.39 4.26
C GLY A 540 -5.26 13.11 4.43
N PRO A 541 -6.59 13.23 4.61
CA PRO A 541 -7.49 12.09 4.87
C PRO A 541 -7.58 11.05 3.74
N ARG A 542 -7.03 11.35 2.56
CA ARG A 542 -6.94 10.43 1.41
C ARG A 542 -5.52 9.92 1.16
N ALA A 543 -4.57 10.22 2.04
CA ALA A 543 -3.21 9.68 1.95
C ALA A 543 -3.22 8.15 2.01
N CYS A 544 -2.25 7.52 1.34
CA CYS A 544 -2.11 6.07 1.30
C CYS A 544 -2.06 5.49 2.73
N ILE A 545 -2.99 4.57 3.02
CA ILE A 545 -3.06 3.91 4.32
C ILE A 545 -1.95 2.86 4.49
N GLY A 546 -1.47 2.28 3.38
CA GLY A 546 -0.41 1.27 3.33
C GLY A 546 1.01 1.83 3.22
N ASN A 547 1.23 3.15 3.41
CA ASN A 547 2.57 3.75 3.25
C ASN A 547 3.64 3.02 4.08
N ARG A 548 3.40 2.83 5.39
CA ARG A 548 4.38 2.17 6.26
C ARG A 548 4.61 0.71 5.87
N PHE A 549 3.54 -0.02 5.53
CA PHE A 549 3.63 -1.38 5.02
C PHE A 549 4.56 -1.44 3.80
N ALA A 550 4.27 -0.64 2.76
CA ALA A 550 5.01 -0.64 1.51
C ALA A 550 6.49 -0.25 1.72
N VAL A 551 6.77 0.78 2.52
CA VAL A 551 8.15 1.22 2.78
C VAL A 551 8.92 0.15 3.58
N SER A 552 8.32 -0.43 4.62
CA SER A 552 8.97 -1.49 5.41
C SER A 552 9.22 -2.75 4.58
N GLU A 553 8.25 -3.17 3.77
CA GLU A 553 8.38 -4.27 2.81
C GLU A 553 9.52 -4.01 1.81
N MET A 554 9.53 -2.83 1.18
CA MET A 554 10.59 -2.45 0.24
C MET A 554 11.97 -2.49 0.90
N LYS A 555 12.12 -1.92 2.10
CA LYS A 555 13.41 -1.92 2.81
C LYS A 555 13.89 -3.32 3.14
N ALA A 556 13.00 -4.22 3.56
CA ALA A 556 13.32 -5.62 3.84
C ALA A 556 13.77 -6.37 2.57
N LEU A 557 13.04 -6.20 1.46
CA LEU A 557 13.41 -6.79 0.17
C LEU A 557 14.73 -6.24 -0.35
N LEU A 558 14.91 -4.91 -0.34
CA LEU A 558 16.13 -4.25 -0.83
C LEU A 558 17.35 -4.65 -0.01
N SER A 559 17.26 -4.66 1.32
CA SER A 559 18.40 -4.98 2.17
C SER A 559 18.92 -6.40 1.92
N ILE A 560 18.02 -7.38 1.80
CA ILE A 560 18.38 -8.79 1.59
C ILE A 560 18.88 -9.03 0.16
N LEU A 561 18.20 -8.46 -0.84
CA LEU A 561 18.58 -8.63 -2.24
C LEU A 561 19.95 -8.01 -2.52
N THR A 562 20.16 -6.75 -2.13
CA THR A 562 21.41 -6.02 -2.46
C THR A 562 22.61 -6.42 -1.61
N SER A 563 22.40 -7.08 -0.48
CA SER A 563 23.48 -7.64 0.34
C SER A 563 24.17 -8.85 -0.32
N THR A 564 23.49 -9.55 -1.23
CA THR A 564 23.97 -10.82 -1.81
C THR A 564 24.00 -10.83 -3.34
N LEU A 565 23.18 -9.99 -3.97
CA LEU A 565 23.09 -9.82 -5.40
C LEU A 565 23.56 -8.41 -5.79
N HIS A 566 24.28 -8.35 -6.90
CA HIS A 566 24.63 -7.11 -7.57
C HIS A 566 23.80 -7.00 -8.85
N PHE A 567 23.15 -5.85 -9.02
CA PHE A 567 22.28 -5.58 -10.16
C PHE A 567 22.97 -4.60 -11.11
N GLU A 568 22.94 -4.90 -12.40
CA GLU A 568 23.44 -4.08 -13.50
C GLU A 568 22.37 -3.90 -14.56
N LYS A 569 22.46 -2.79 -15.28
CA LYS A 569 21.54 -2.48 -16.37
C LYS A 569 21.64 -3.57 -17.46
N GLY A 570 20.49 -4.11 -17.87
CA GLY A 570 20.42 -4.95 -19.07
C GLY A 570 20.76 -4.16 -20.34
N ARG A 571 21.06 -4.85 -21.44
CA ARG A 571 21.34 -4.20 -22.74
C ARG A 571 20.10 -3.52 -23.36
N ARG A 572 18.90 -3.94 -22.95
CA ARG A 572 17.64 -3.48 -23.52
C ARG A 572 17.16 -2.20 -22.83
N PRO A 573 16.70 -1.18 -23.59
CA PRO A 573 16.17 0.04 -23.00
C PRO A 573 14.82 -0.22 -22.34
N VAL A 574 14.73 0.11 -21.05
CA VAL A 574 13.49 0.06 -20.27
C VAL A 574 12.98 1.48 -20.07
N THR A 575 11.71 1.71 -20.37
CA THR A 575 11.08 3.03 -20.21
C THR A 575 9.80 2.95 -19.40
N PRO A 576 9.30 4.08 -18.85
CA PRO A 576 8.07 4.07 -18.06
C PRO A 576 6.82 4.01 -18.96
N LYS A 577 6.03 2.94 -18.88
CA LYS A 577 4.67 2.86 -19.44
C LYS A 577 3.65 3.32 -18.39
N ARG A 578 2.93 4.40 -18.70
CA ARG A 578 2.04 5.10 -17.76
C ARG A 578 0.58 4.68 -17.98
N TRP A 579 0.01 3.97 -17.01
CA TRP A 579 -1.43 3.70 -16.92
C TRP A 579 -1.87 3.88 -15.44
N LEU A 580 -2.49 2.90 -14.79
CA LEU A 580 -2.86 2.98 -13.37
C LEU A 580 -1.62 3.12 -12.48
N VAL A 581 -0.62 2.28 -12.78
CA VAL A 581 0.74 2.38 -12.26
C VAL A 581 1.71 2.56 -13.43
N THR A 582 2.92 2.97 -13.11
CA THR A 582 3.97 3.22 -14.09
C THR A 582 4.85 1.99 -14.18
N ARG A 583 4.51 1.04 -15.06
CA ARG A 583 5.29 -0.20 -15.21
C ARG A 583 6.54 0.03 -16.06
N PRO A 584 7.64 -0.68 -15.77
CA PRO A 584 8.76 -0.83 -16.70
C PRO A 584 8.29 -1.47 -18.02
N TRP A 585 8.71 -0.91 -19.15
CA TRP A 585 8.35 -1.37 -20.48
C TRP A 585 9.57 -1.49 -21.38
N ASP A 586 9.72 -2.67 -21.97
CA ASP A 586 10.78 -2.98 -22.92
C ASP A 586 10.22 -2.91 -24.35
N TRP A 587 10.58 -1.84 -25.06
CA TRP A 587 10.12 -1.61 -26.44
C TRP A 587 10.66 -2.62 -27.44
N THR A 588 11.75 -3.33 -27.11
CA THR A 588 12.35 -4.30 -28.05
C THR A 588 11.49 -5.55 -28.22
N VAL A 589 10.62 -5.83 -27.25
CA VAL A 589 9.75 -7.01 -27.23
C VAL A 589 8.27 -6.68 -27.00
N ASP A 590 7.93 -5.39 -26.98
CA ASP A 590 6.57 -4.88 -26.75
C ASP A 590 5.92 -5.43 -25.47
N SER A 591 6.69 -5.49 -24.37
CA SER A 591 6.26 -6.17 -23.14
C SER A 591 6.59 -5.42 -21.84
N GLU A 592 5.74 -5.63 -20.82
CA GLU A 592 5.94 -5.11 -19.46
C GLU A 592 6.95 -5.99 -18.72
N GLN A 593 8.21 -5.55 -18.69
CA GLN A 593 9.30 -6.27 -18.04
C GLN A 593 10.46 -5.35 -17.67
N ALA A 594 11.28 -5.80 -16.71
CA ALA A 594 12.49 -5.11 -16.26
C ALA A 594 13.69 -6.08 -16.25
N PRO A 595 14.27 -6.40 -17.42
CA PRO A 595 15.43 -7.27 -17.51
C PRO A 595 16.67 -6.58 -16.91
N LEU A 596 17.14 -7.09 -15.78
CA LEU A 596 18.37 -6.67 -15.10
C LEU A 596 19.40 -7.78 -15.13
N MET A 597 20.66 -7.39 -15.30
CA MET A 597 21.78 -8.31 -15.18
C MET A 597 22.07 -8.54 -13.70
N VAL A 598 21.92 -9.78 -13.23
CA VAL A 598 22.01 -10.15 -11.82
C VAL A 598 23.22 -11.06 -11.62
N ARG A 599 24.12 -10.66 -10.73
CA ARG A 599 25.30 -11.47 -10.35
C ARG A 599 25.37 -11.62 -8.84
N ARG A 600 26.12 -12.60 -8.37
CA ARG A 600 26.44 -12.73 -6.95
C ARG A 600 27.44 -11.65 -6.55
N VAL A 601 27.26 -11.06 -5.37
CA VAL A 601 28.29 -10.21 -4.75
C VAL A 601 29.45 -11.13 -4.34
N GLN A 602 30.67 -10.80 -4.78
CA GLN A 602 31.87 -11.52 -4.34
C GLN A 602 32.07 -11.25 -2.84
N ALA A 603 32.31 -12.31 -2.08
CA ALA A 603 32.40 -12.29 -0.62
C ALA A 603 33.56 -11.44 -0.12
#